data_AF-A0A351BHL9-F1
#
_entry.id   AF-A0A351BHL9-F1
#
_cell.length_a   1.000
_cell.length_b   1.000
_cell.length_c   1.000
_cell.angle_alpha   90.00
_cell.angle_beta   90.00
_cell.angle_gamma   90.00
#
_symmetry.space_group_name_H-M   'P 1'
#
loop_
_entity.id
_entity.type
_entity.pdbx_description
1 polymer ?
#
loop_
_entity_poly.entity_id
_entity_poly.type
_entity_poly.pdbx_seq_one_letter_code
_entity_poly.pdbx_strand_id
1 'polypeptide(L)'
;AGVEEQELLQYVTNSSKTRRKRLHDLAATAGLAPAEYRARVIHGDPAQQIVAMAQELAADLVVVGKHGAHVVEELLLGSVTKQVLAESQCDVLVICDPREAPDESP
;
A
#
# COMPACT_ATOMS: atom_id res chain seq x y z
N ALA A 1 34.99 1.98 15.66
CA ALA A 1 34.18 3.20 15.48
C ALA A 1 32.76 2.83 15.88
N GLY A 2 32.32 3.24 17.07
CA GLY A 2 30.97 3.02 17.54
C GLY A 2 30.06 4.04 16.87
N VAL A 3 28.98 3.58 16.25
CA VAL A 3 27.92 4.47 15.76
C VAL A 3 27.28 5.09 17.00
N GLU A 4 27.24 6.42 17.08
CA GLU A 4 26.66 7.12 18.22
C GLU A 4 25.17 6.76 18.35
N GLU A 5 24.67 6.56 19.56
CA GLU A 5 23.28 6.15 19.83
C GLU A 5 22.25 7.09 19.19
N GLN A 6 22.60 8.37 19.03
CA GLN A 6 21.82 9.38 18.33
C GLN A 6 21.72 9.15 16.81
N GLU A 7 22.77 8.62 16.17
CA GLU A 7 22.79 8.28 14.73
C GLU A 7 21.90 7.07 14.43
N LEU A 8 21.89 6.08 15.32
CA LEU A 8 21.03 4.90 15.21
C LEU A 8 19.54 5.28 15.30
N LEU A 9 19.20 6.17 16.24
CA LEU A 9 17.83 6.67 16.39
C LEU A 9 17.41 7.52 15.19
N GLN A 10 18.30 8.36 14.65
CA GLN A 10 18.05 9.19 13.46
C GLN A 10 17.77 8.33 12.21
N TYR A 11 18.51 7.23 12.02
CA TYR A 11 18.36 6.33 10.87
C TYR A 11 17.00 5.59 10.85
N VAL A 12 16.58 5.06 12.01
CA VAL A 12 15.27 4.42 12.18
C VAL A 12 14.14 5.43 11.98
N THR A 13 14.32 6.66 12.50
CA THR A 13 13.29 7.70 12.44
C THR A 13 13.12 8.29 11.03
N ASN A 14 14.21 8.50 10.27
CA ASN A 14 14.13 9.06 8.92
C ASN A 14 13.47 8.11 7.91
N SER A 15 13.65 6.80 8.07
CA SER A 15 13.12 5.80 7.13
C SER A 15 11.59 5.65 7.21
N SER A 16 11.03 5.68 8.42
CA SER A 16 9.57 5.61 8.62
C SER A 16 8.86 6.92 8.30
N LYS A 17 9.52 8.06 8.54
CA LYS A 17 9.02 9.39 8.15
C LYS A 17 8.78 9.49 6.65
N THR A 18 9.69 8.97 5.82
CA THR A 18 9.56 9.02 4.35
C THR A 18 8.35 8.23 3.84
N ARG A 19 8.10 7.02 4.35
CA ARG A 19 6.92 6.22 3.97
C ARG A 19 5.61 6.89 4.38
N ARG A 20 5.57 7.42 5.61
CA ARG A 20 4.40 8.15 6.11
C ARG A 20 4.13 9.41 5.28
N LYS A 21 5.19 10.16 4.95
CA LYS A 21 5.10 11.36 4.11
C LYS A 21 4.50 11.03 2.75
N ARG A 22 4.95 9.97 2.08
CA ARG A 22 4.38 9.54 0.78
C ARG A 22 2.87 9.28 0.83
N LEU A 23 2.36 8.70 1.92
CA LEU A 23 0.91 8.50 2.09
C LEU A 23 0.17 9.83 2.22
N HIS A 24 0.73 10.79 2.96
CA HIS A 24 0.14 12.13 3.08
C HIS A 24 0.19 12.91 1.76
N ASP A 25 1.31 12.84 1.03
CA ASP A 25 1.47 13.49 -0.28
C ASP A 25 0.47 12.90 -1.30
N LEU A 26 0.23 11.59 -1.27
CA LEU A 26 -0.78 10.91 -2.10
C LEU A 26 -2.19 11.40 -1.77
N ALA A 27 -2.56 11.44 -0.49
CA ALA A 27 -3.87 11.92 -0.06
C ALA A 27 -4.10 13.40 -0.45
N ALA A 28 -3.07 14.24 -0.33
CA ALA A 28 -3.13 15.63 -0.76
C ALA A 28 -3.33 15.75 -2.29
N THR A 29 -2.63 14.92 -3.07
CA THR A 29 -2.80 14.87 -4.54
C THR A 29 -4.21 14.42 -4.93
N ALA A 30 -4.81 13.52 -4.14
CA ALA A 30 -6.19 13.09 -4.31
C ALA A 30 -7.24 14.10 -3.79
N GLY A 31 -6.81 15.24 -3.23
CA GLY A 31 -7.70 16.28 -2.72
C GLY A 31 -8.35 15.97 -1.36
N LEU A 32 -7.84 14.99 -0.60
CA LEU A 32 -8.38 14.60 0.69
C LEU A 32 -7.88 15.50 1.82
N ALA A 33 -8.80 16.01 2.63
CA ALA A 33 -8.52 16.72 3.85
C ALA A 33 -7.96 15.76 4.94
N PRO A 34 -7.15 16.24 5.90
CA PRO A 34 -6.57 15.39 6.96
C PRO A 34 -7.59 14.64 7.82
N ALA A 35 -8.83 15.12 7.89
CA ALA A 35 -9.91 14.46 8.62
C ALA A 35 -10.47 13.23 7.88
N GLU A 36 -10.34 13.17 6.55
CA GLU A 36 -10.96 12.18 5.67
C GLU A 36 -10.16 10.88 5.54
N TYR A 37 -8.92 10.85 6.05
CA TYR A 37 -8.08 9.66 5.99
C TYR A 37 -7.24 9.43 7.25
N ARG A 38 -6.69 8.21 7.36
CA ARG A 38 -5.70 7.84 8.37
C ARG A 38 -4.54 7.12 7.69
N ALA A 39 -3.36 7.74 7.69
CA ALA A 39 -2.16 7.08 7.20
C ALA A 39 -1.59 6.12 8.26
N ARG A 40 -1.40 4.86 7.88
CA ARG A 40 -0.81 3.80 8.71
C ARG A 40 0.42 3.23 8.01
N VAL A 41 1.49 3.04 8.77
CA VAL A 41 2.70 2.34 8.31
C VAL A 41 2.97 1.29 9.38
N ILE A 42 2.83 0.03 8.99
CA ILE A 42 2.86 -1.12 9.89
C ILE A 42 3.97 -2.06 9.40
N HIS A 43 4.67 -2.70 10.32
CA HIS A 43 5.68 -3.70 10.03
C HIS A 43 5.10 -5.10 10.18
N GLY A 44 5.42 -5.99 9.25
CA GLY A 44 4.95 -7.37 9.24
C GLY A 44 4.78 -7.89 7.83
N ASP A 45 4.16 -9.06 7.69
CA ASP A 45 3.70 -9.56 6.39
C ASP A 45 2.59 -8.65 5.83
N PRO A 46 2.73 -8.09 4.61
CA PRO A 46 1.76 -7.14 4.09
C PRO A 46 0.34 -7.68 3.99
N ALA A 47 0.15 -8.91 3.53
CA ALA A 47 -1.17 -9.48 3.34
C ALA A 47 -1.87 -9.71 4.68
N GLN A 48 -1.15 -10.32 5.64
CA GLN A 48 -1.66 -10.54 6.99
C GLN A 48 -2.02 -9.23 7.69
N GLN A 49 -1.18 -8.19 7.56
CA GLN A 49 -1.46 -6.89 8.17
C GLN A 49 -2.66 -6.19 7.52
N ILE A 50 -2.87 -6.33 6.20
CA ILE A 50 -4.06 -5.80 5.52
C ILE A 50 -5.32 -6.50 6.01
N VAL A 51 -5.32 -7.84 6.07
CA VAL A 51 -6.48 -8.64 6.50
C VAL A 51 -6.81 -8.37 7.97
N ALA A 52 -5.81 -8.32 8.85
CA ALA A 52 -6.01 -8.00 10.25
C ALA A 52 -6.59 -6.59 10.43
N MET A 53 -6.07 -5.59 9.72
CA MET A 53 -6.57 -4.22 9.79
C MET A 53 -8.01 -4.11 9.26
N ALA A 54 -8.34 -4.80 8.18
CA ALA A 54 -9.71 -4.84 7.65
C ALA A 54 -10.69 -5.40 8.70
N GLN A 55 -10.29 -6.44 9.43
CA GLN A 55 -11.08 -7.00 10.54
C GLN A 55 -11.18 -6.04 11.73
N GLU A 56 -10.06 -5.45 12.16
CA GLU A 56 -10.01 -4.49 13.28
C GLU A 56 -10.87 -3.25 13.03
N LEU A 57 -10.90 -2.76 11.78
CA LEU A 57 -11.69 -1.60 11.39
C LEU A 57 -13.12 -1.94 11.00
N ALA A 58 -13.49 -3.23 10.95
CA ALA A 58 -14.73 -3.71 10.35
C ALA A 58 -14.97 -3.07 8.97
N ALA A 59 -13.96 -3.11 8.11
CA ALA A 59 -14.01 -2.47 6.80
C ALA A 59 -15.03 -3.17 5.89
N ASP A 60 -15.83 -2.39 5.17
CA ASP A 60 -16.76 -2.90 4.15
C ASP A 60 -16.03 -3.28 2.84
N LEU A 61 -14.92 -2.60 2.54
CA LEU A 61 -14.17 -2.76 1.29
C LEU A 61 -12.67 -2.58 1.52
N VAL A 62 -11.88 -3.49 0.96
CA VAL A 62 -10.43 -3.37 0.81
C VAL A 62 -10.09 -3.07 -0.64
N VAL A 63 -9.38 -1.96 -0.88
CA VAL A 63 -8.90 -1.59 -2.21
C VAL A 63 -7.40 -1.86 -2.30
N VAL A 64 -6.99 -2.66 -3.28
CA VAL A 64 -5.58 -3.01 -3.53
C VAL A 64 -5.24 -2.89 -5.02
N GLY A 65 -3.98 -2.57 -5.32
CA GLY A 65 -3.49 -2.61 -6.69
C GLY A 65 -3.31 -4.05 -7.19
N LYS A 66 -3.35 -4.25 -8.50
CA LYS A 66 -3.03 -5.54 -9.16
C LYS A 66 -1.62 -6.03 -8.81
N HIS A 67 -0.64 -5.12 -8.82
CA HIS A 67 0.77 -5.39 -8.54
C HIS A 67 1.47 -4.20 -7.87
N GLY A 68 2.69 -4.43 -7.37
CA GLY A 68 3.57 -3.37 -6.88
C GLY A 68 4.24 -2.57 -8.00
N ALA A 69 4.97 -1.52 -7.62
CA ALA A 69 5.54 -0.50 -8.52
C ALA A 69 6.61 -0.99 -9.53
N HIS A 70 6.98 -2.26 -9.54
CA HIS A 70 8.12 -2.79 -10.31
C HIS A 70 7.78 -4.02 -11.16
N VAL A 71 6.51 -4.37 -11.34
CA VAL A 71 6.10 -5.59 -12.07
C VAL A 71 5.37 -5.20 -13.36
N VAL A 72 5.95 -5.58 -14.49
CA VAL A 72 5.49 -5.25 -15.86
C VAL A 72 4.71 -6.39 -16.52
N GLU A 73 4.26 -7.37 -15.74
CA GLU A 73 3.53 -8.52 -16.28
C GLU A 73 2.05 -8.19 -16.43
N GLU A 74 1.61 -8.03 -17.67
CA GLU A 74 0.30 -7.49 -18.06
C GLU A 74 -0.91 -8.29 -17.55
N LEU A 75 -0.74 -9.48 -16.97
CA LEU A 75 -1.88 -10.37 -16.65
C LEU A 75 -1.83 -11.11 -15.31
N LEU A 76 -0.75 -11.02 -14.52
CA LEU A 76 -0.70 -11.74 -13.25
C LEU A 76 -1.35 -10.94 -12.10
N LEU A 77 -1.50 -11.56 -10.93
CA LEU A 77 -1.83 -10.86 -9.68
C LEU A 77 -0.64 -10.98 -8.75
N GLY A 78 -0.32 -9.91 -8.04
CA GLY A 78 0.75 -9.90 -7.04
C GLY A 78 0.46 -10.87 -5.90
N SER A 79 1.50 -11.40 -5.26
CA SER A 79 1.36 -12.33 -4.14
C SER A 79 0.51 -11.76 -3.00
N VAL A 80 0.72 -10.48 -2.65
CA VAL A 80 -0.06 -9.78 -1.62
C VAL A 80 -1.53 -9.71 -2.03
N THR A 81 -1.83 -9.28 -3.26
CA THR A 81 -3.19 -9.16 -3.78
C THR A 81 -3.90 -10.52 -3.80
N LYS A 82 -3.23 -11.58 -4.25
CA LYS A 82 -3.77 -12.95 -4.23
C LYS A 82 -4.11 -13.40 -2.81
N GLN A 83 -3.23 -13.14 -1.86
CA GLN A 83 -3.44 -13.56 -0.48
C GLN A 83 -4.55 -12.75 0.21
N VAL A 84 -4.63 -11.44 -0.03
CA VAL A 84 -5.75 -10.61 0.46
C VAL A 84 -7.08 -11.08 -0.13
N LEU A 85 -7.15 -11.42 -1.42
CA LEU A 85 -8.35 -11.99 -2.04
C LEU A 85 -8.77 -13.33 -1.40
N ALA A 86 -7.81 -14.14 -0.97
CA ALA A 86 -8.07 -15.45 -0.38
C ALA A 86 -8.50 -15.38 1.09
N GLU A 87 -8.01 -14.38 1.84
CA GLU A 87 -8.14 -14.31 3.30
C GLU A 87 -9.06 -13.18 3.80
N SER A 88 -9.42 -12.21 2.95
CA SER A 88 -10.32 -11.10 3.33
C SER A 88 -11.74 -11.60 3.61
N GLN A 89 -12.36 -11.01 4.64
CA GLN A 89 -13.75 -11.28 5.02
C GLN A 89 -14.75 -10.24 4.47
N CYS A 90 -14.25 -9.17 3.85
CA CYS A 90 -15.04 -8.12 3.21
C CYS A 90 -14.78 -8.07 1.71
N ASP A 91 -15.53 -7.23 0.99
CA ASP A 91 -15.34 -7.03 -0.44
C ASP A 91 -13.90 -6.57 -0.73
N VAL A 92 -13.36 -7.02 -1.86
CA VAL A 92 -12.01 -6.65 -2.32
C VAL A 92 -12.10 -6.10 -3.74
N LEU A 93 -11.70 -4.83 -3.91
CA LEU A 93 -11.58 -4.20 -5.22
C LEU A 93 -10.12 -4.18 -5.65
N VAL A 94 -9.83 -4.88 -6.75
CA VAL A 94 -8.51 -4.87 -7.38
C VAL A 94 -8.48 -3.83 -8.49
N ILE A 95 -7.59 -2.83 -8.35
CA ILE A 95 -7.39 -1.80 -9.36
C ILE A 95 -6.34 -2.28 -10.38
N CYS A 96 -6.78 -2.40 -11.64
CA CYS A 96 -5.93 -2.61 -12.80
C CYS A 96 -5.72 -1.26 -13.49
N ASP A 97 -4.48 -0.80 -13.60
CA ASP A 97 -4.16 0.40 -14.39
C ASP A 97 -3.98 -0.02 -15.87
N PRO A 98 -4.82 0.42 -16.81
CA PRO A 98 -4.75 0.02 -18.22
C PRO A 98 -3.73 0.87 -19.02
N ARG A 99 -2.79 1.57 -18.38
CA ARG A 99 -1.75 2.35 -19.08
C ARG A 99 -0.65 1.46 -19.69
N GLU A 100 -1.07 0.56 -20.58
CA GLU A 100 -0.41 0.07 -21.80
C GLU A 100 -1.36 -0.95 -22.44
N ALA A 101 -2.31 -0.47 -23.26
CA ALA A 101 -2.68 -1.20 -24.45
C ALA A 101 -2.19 -0.32 -25.60
N PRO A 102 -1.25 -0.79 -26.45
CA PRO A 102 -0.96 -0.08 -27.69
C PRO A 102 -2.27 0.15 -28.42
N ASP A 103 -2.42 1.34 -28.98
CA ASP A 103 -3.49 1.70 -29.92
C ASP A 103 -3.46 0.72 -31.11
N GLU A 104 -4.20 -0.37 -31.00
CA GLU A 104 -4.57 -1.20 -32.16
C GLU A 104 -5.63 -0.43 -32.96
N SER A 105 -5.15 0.59 -33.68
CA SER A 105 -5.87 1.14 -34.81
C SER A 105 -5.83 0.11 -35.97
N PRO A 106 -6.95 -0.10 -36.68
CA PRO A 106 -7.10 -1.15 -37.69
C PRO A 106 -6.29 -0.93 -38.98
#